data_AF-A0A7V5FNC3-F1
#
_entry.id   AF-A0A7V5FNC3-F1
#
_cell.length_a   1.000
_cell.length_b   1.000
_cell.length_c   1.000
_cell.angle_alpha   90.00
_cell.angle_beta   90.00
_cell.angle_gamma   90.00
#
_symmetry.space_group_name_H-M   'P 1'
#
loop_
_entity.id
_entity.type
_entity.pdbx_description
1 polymer ?
#
loop_
_entity_poly.entity_id
_entity_poly.type
_entity_poly.pdbx_seq_one_letter_code
_entity_poly.pdbx_strand_id
1 'polypeptide(L)'
;MKSNTAFLRILIFVLLALCSILSPLFSASTDTPLATFQQANQLYEKGDYTRALELYQSLARDRQANAALYYNLGNAYYRLQQPGRALVNFERALRLAPRDADIRQNLAFVRQAVKEPVPSFADQVISGVNGLISLNGLTLLCSFFYVLLIAGIVTYLFRRSQWLLAANICLLLVALLFGGWLLLKVDQEAATRWAIVVAGPAEVRNGPGSENSIGFTLPEGRKIVVLGEKDDWIAIGLKAEGLKGWVEKKYIEEI
;
A
#
# COMPACT_ATOMS: atom_id res chain seq x y z
N MET A 1 66.45 20.26 -19.63
CA MET A 1 65.03 19.94 -19.36
C MET A 1 64.87 18.69 -18.46
N LYS A 2 65.48 18.64 -17.26
CA LYS A 2 65.37 17.50 -16.31
C LYS A 2 64.67 17.82 -14.97
N SER A 3 64.15 19.05 -14.81
CA SER A 3 63.63 19.57 -13.52
C SER A 3 62.15 19.28 -13.24
N ASN A 4 61.31 19.08 -14.27
CA ASN A 4 59.85 19.08 -14.07
C ASN A 4 59.27 17.74 -13.61
N THR A 5 59.95 16.62 -13.88
CA THR A 5 59.42 15.29 -13.56
C THR A 5 59.56 14.94 -12.09
N ALA A 6 60.60 15.43 -11.41
CA ALA A 6 60.79 15.24 -9.98
C ALA A 6 59.78 16.05 -9.14
N PHE A 7 59.56 17.32 -9.52
CA PHE A 7 58.57 18.18 -8.88
C PHE A 7 57.14 17.62 -9.03
N LEU A 8 56.78 17.14 -10.23
CA LEU A 8 55.47 16.55 -10.48
C LEU A 8 55.23 15.29 -9.65
N ARG A 9 56.25 14.45 -9.45
CA ARG A 9 56.14 13.24 -8.61
C ARG A 9 55.95 13.56 -7.13
N ILE A 10 56.69 14.55 -6.61
CA ILE A 10 56.56 15.00 -5.22
C ILE A 10 55.19 15.64 -5.02
N LEU A 11 54.72 16.46 -5.97
CA LEU A 11 53.39 17.06 -5.91
C LEU A 11 52.28 16.01 -5.93
N ILE A 12 52.38 14.98 -6.77
CA ILE A 12 51.44 13.85 -6.80
C ILE A 12 51.47 13.09 -5.47
N PHE A 13 52.65 12.83 -4.90
CA PHE A 13 52.76 12.15 -3.61
C PHE A 13 52.17 12.96 -2.46
N VAL A 14 52.38 14.29 -2.45
CA VAL A 14 51.82 15.20 -1.45
C VAL A 14 50.30 15.31 -1.62
N LEU A 15 49.78 15.35 -2.84
CA LEU A 15 48.33 15.35 -3.11
C LEU A 15 47.67 14.02 -2.72
N LEU A 16 48.31 12.88 -2.99
CA LEU A 16 47.82 11.57 -2.56
C LEU A 16 47.86 11.43 -1.02
N ALA A 17 48.91 11.94 -0.37
CA ALA A 17 49.01 11.97 1.09
C ALA A 17 47.98 12.91 1.74
N LEU A 18 47.71 14.08 1.13
CA LEU A 18 46.65 14.99 1.58
C LEU A 18 45.25 14.40 1.39
N CYS A 19 45.02 13.63 0.32
CA CYS A 19 43.75 12.93 0.10
C CYS A 19 43.51 11.80 1.13
N SER A 20 44.57 11.14 1.62
CA SER A 20 44.44 10.09 2.64
C SER A 20 44.20 10.61 4.07
N ILE A 21 44.43 11.89 4.33
CA ILE A 21 44.20 12.54 5.64
C ILE A 21 42.81 13.19 5.72
N LEU A 22 42.08 13.24 4.59
CA LEU A 22 40.74 13.83 4.48
C LEU A 22 39.61 12.78 4.45
N SER A 23 39.82 11.58 5.00
CA SER A 23 38.68 10.78 5.45
C SER A 23 38.20 11.37 6.78
N PRO A 24 36.97 11.92 6.86
CA PRO A 24 36.44 12.28 8.17
C PRO A 24 36.36 10.99 9.00
N LEU A 25 37.11 11.00 10.12
CA LEU A 25 36.83 10.22 11.32
C LEU A 25 35.42 10.63 11.80
N PHE A 26 34.41 10.10 11.15
CA PHE A 26 33.03 10.17 11.59
C PHE A 26 32.64 8.75 12.00
N SER A 27 33.08 8.35 13.20
CA SER A 27 32.28 7.40 13.99
C SER A 27 31.11 8.18 14.60
N ALA A 28 30.23 8.69 13.74
CA ALA A 28 28.84 8.74 14.18
C ALA A 28 28.39 7.29 14.21
N SER A 29 27.79 6.86 15.31
CA SER A 29 26.87 5.73 15.28
C SER A 29 25.77 6.10 14.29
N THR A 30 25.99 5.84 12.99
CA THR A 30 24.89 5.79 12.04
C THR A 30 24.12 4.56 12.45
N ASP A 31 23.16 4.74 13.35
CA ASP A 31 22.13 3.75 13.63
C ASP A 31 21.50 3.44 12.28
N THR A 32 21.93 2.31 11.71
CA THR A 32 21.41 1.89 10.42
C THR A 32 19.95 1.52 10.59
N PRO A 33 19.12 1.72 9.56
CA PRO A 33 17.75 1.19 9.49
C PRO A 33 17.59 -0.22 10.07
N LEU A 34 18.53 -1.09 9.72
CA LEU A 34 18.56 -2.47 10.15
C LEU A 34 18.89 -2.60 11.65
N ALA A 35 19.85 -1.84 12.17
CA ALA A 35 20.19 -1.83 13.58
C ALA A 35 19.01 -1.35 14.44
N THR A 36 18.36 -0.26 14.05
CA THR A 36 17.15 0.25 14.72
C THR A 36 16.01 -0.76 14.67
N PHE A 37 15.82 -1.45 13.54
CA PHE A 37 14.81 -2.51 13.42
C PHE A 37 15.12 -3.70 14.33
N GLN A 38 16.37 -4.15 14.39
CA GLN A 38 16.80 -5.22 15.29
C GLN A 38 16.64 -4.84 16.77
N GLN A 39 16.98 -3.60 17.13
CA GLN A 39 16.77 -3.07 18.47
C GLN A 39 15.29 -3.07 18.84
N ALA A 40 14.41 -2.65 17.93
CA ALA A 40 12.97 -2.68 18.11
C ALA A 40 12.45 -4.12 18.30
N ASN A 41 12.96 -5.09 17.53
CA ASN A 41 12.63 -6.51 17.71
C ASN A 41 13.05 -7.02 19.10
N GLN A 42 14.26 -6.68 19.55
CA GLN A 42 14.73 -7.07 20.88
C GLN A 42 13.89 -6.46 22.01
N LEU A 43 13.48 -5.20 21.88
CA LEU A 43 12.57 -4.56 22.83
C LEU A 43 11.21 -5.27 22.85
N TYR A 44 10.69 -5.60 21.67
CA TYR A 44 9.44 -6.36 21.53
C TYR A 44 9.53 -7.74 22.19
N GLU A 45 10.62 -8.48 21.98
CA GLU A 45 10.85 -9.79 22.62
C GLU A 45 10.96 -9.70 24.14
N LYS A 46 11.52 -8.60 24.66
CA LYS A 46 11.58 -8.29 26.10
C LYS A 46 10.24 -7.81 26.67
N GLY A 47 9.23 -7.62 25.84
CA GLY A 47 7.91 -7.14 26.23
C GLY A 47 7.77 -5.62 26.35
N ASP A 48 8.80 -4.85 26.00
CA ASP A 48 8.76 -3.39 25.97
C ASP A 48 8.14 -2.90 24.64
N TYR A 49 6.85 -3.15 24.49
CA TYR A 49 6.11 -2.85 23.26
C TYR A 49 6.03 -1.36 22.97
N THR A 50 6.05 -0.51 24.00
CA THR A 50 5.99 0.95 23.84
C THR A 50 7.24 1.46 23.16
N ARG A 51 8.44 1.11 23.66
CA ARG A 51 9.69 1.54 23.02
C ARG A 51 9.91 0.87 21.67
N ALA A 52 9.52 -0.39 21.53
CA ALA A 52 9.54 -1.06 20.24
C ALA A 52 8.67 -0.31 19.21
N LEU A 53 7.46 0.10 19.59
CA LEU A 53 6.55 0.86 18.74
C LEU A 53 7.17 2.20 18.31
N GLU A 54 7.78 2.95 19.24
CA GLU A 54 8.44 4.22 18.93
C GLU A 54 9.54 4.06 17.85
N LEU A 55 10.39 3.04 18.00
CA LEU A 55 11.43 2.74 17.02
C LEU A 55 10.85 2.29 15.68
N TYR A 56 9.87 1.39 15.65
CA TYR A 56 9.21 1.01 14.41
C TYR A 56 8.53 2.19 13.70
N GLN A 57 7.87 3.08 14.45
CA GLN A 57 7.27 4.29 13.89
C GLN A 57 8.33 5.25 13.33
N SER A 58 9.51 5.33 13.94
CA SER A 58 10.61 6.13 13.39
C SER A 58 11.05 5.62 12.02
N LEU A 59 11.21 4.30 11.87
CA LEU A 59 11.54 3.65 10.60
C LEU A 59 10.46 3.87 9.53
N ALA A 60 9.19 3.86 9.93
CA ALA A 60 8.07 4.10 9.01
C ALA A 60 8.07 5.55 8.49
N ARG A 61 8.41 6.54 9.33
CA ARG A 61 8.53 7.95 8.94
C ARG A 61 9.69 8.18 7.97
N ASP A 62 10.80 7.46 8.15
CA ASP A 62 12.00 7.56 7.30
C ASP A 62 11.88 6.80 5.96
N ARG A 63 10.64 6.48 5.56
CA ARG A 63 10.28 5.77 4.32
C ARG A 63 10.93 4.39 4.16
N GLN A 64 11.30 3.73 5.26
CA GLN A 64 11.81 2.35 5.25
C GLN A 64 10.68 1.32 5.40
N ALA A 65 9.49 1.69 4.94
CA ALA A 65 8.31 0.87 4.95
C ALA A 65 8.51 -0.42 4.13
N ASN A 66 8.42 -1.56 4.81
CA ASN A 66 8.41 -2.88 4.20
C ASN A 66 7.39 -3.78 4.93
N ALA A 67 7.12 -4.97 4.37
CA ALA A 67 6.11 -5.88 4.93
C ALA A 67 6.41 -6.27 6.38
N ALA A 68 7.68 -6.54 6.71
CA ALA A 68 8.10 -6.94 8.06
C ALA A 68 7.94 -5.80 9.09
N LEU A 69 8.25 -4.57 8.70
CA LEU A 69 8.06 -3.40 9.55
C LEU A 69 6.59 -3.19 9.89
N TYR A 70 5.70 -3.23 8.90
CA TYR A 70 4.27 -3.10 9.14
C TYR A 70 3.69 -4.29 9.91
N TYR A 71 4.18 -5.51 9.67
CA TYR A 71 3.81 -6.68 10.47
C TYR A 71 4.18 -6.50 11.94
N ASN A 72 5.39 -6.01 12.24
CA ASN A 72 5.85 -5.77 13.60
C ASN A 72 5.15 -4.59 14.28
N LEU A 73 4.83 -3.52 13.54
CA LEU A 73 3.94 -2.44 14.01
C LEU A 73 2.56 -3.00 14.38
N GLY A 74 1.98 -3.85 13.53
CA GLY A 74 0.71 -4.50 13.78
C GLY A 74 0.72 -5.30 15.08
N ASN A 75 1.76 -6.13 15.25
CA ASN A 75 1.98 -6.90 16.47
C ASN A 75 2.14 -6.00 17.71
N ALA A 76 2.97 -4.95 17.64
CA ALA A 76 3.19 -4.03 18.75
C ALA A 76 1.89 -3.30 19.17
N TYR A 77 1.12 -2.78 18.21
CA TYR A 77 -0.18 -2.17 18.50
C TYR A 77 -1.16 -3.16 19.12
N TYR A 78 -1.19 -4.40 18.63
CA TYR A 78 -2.07 -5.43 19.20
C TYR A 78 -1.69 -5.73 20.66
N ARG A 79 -0.41 -5.87 20.98
CA ARG A 79 0.07 -6.08 22.37
C ARG A 79 -0.21 -4.89 23.28
N LEU A 80 -0.27 -3.69 22.71
CA LEU A 80 -0.66 -2.45 23.39
C LEU A 80 -2.19 -2.23 23.43
N GLN A 81 -2.99 -3.26 23.12
CA GLN A 81 -4.46 -3.22 23.14
C GLN A 81 -5.06 -2.14 22.22
N GLN A 82 -4.41 -1.89 21.07
CA GLN A 82 -4.87 -0.98 20.03
C GLN A 82 -5.17 -1.77 18.74
N PRO A 83 -6.22 -2.62 18.73
CA PRO A 83 -6.47 -3.55 17.64
C PRO A 83 -6.83 -2.85 16.31
N GLY A 84 -7.45 -1.67 16.34
CA GLY A 84 -7.72 -0.88 15.12
C GLY A 84 -6.45 -0.43 14.41
N ARG A 85 -5.45 0.05 15.17
CA ARG A 85 -4.12 0.39 14.62
C ARG A 85 -3.34 -0.86 14.20
N ALA A 86 -3.51 -1.96 14.92
CA ALA A 86 -2.95 -3.24 14.50
C ALA A 86 -3.48 -3.66 13.13
N LEU A 87 -4.80 -3.56 12.94
CA LEU A 87 -5.49 -3.91 11.69
C LEU A 87 -4.95 -3.11 10.50
N VAL A 88 -4.77 -1.79 10.68
CA VAL A 88 -4.18 -0.90 9.66
C VAL A 88 -2.80 -1.38 9.23
N ASN A 89 -1.94 -1.71 10.18
CA ASN A 89 -0.57 -2.10 9.86
C ASN A 89 -0.51 -3.51 9.25
N PHE A 90 -1.36 -4.45 9.66
CA PHE A 90 -1.45 -5.73 8.97
C PHE A 90 -1.99 -5.61 7.54
N GLU A 91 -2.95 -4.72 7.28
CA GLU A 91 -3.42 -4.42 5.92
C GLU A 91 -2.29 -3.84 5.04
N ARG A 92 -1.51 -2.89 5.57
CA ARG A 92 -0.32 -2.37 4.88
C ARG A 92 0.71 -3.46 4.61
N ALA A 93 0.97 -4.34 5.58
CA ALA A 93 1.89 -5.47 5.41
C ALA A 93 1.39 -6.42 4.30
N LEU A 94 0.09 -6.74 4.28
CA LEU A 94 -0.52 -7.63 3.29
C LEU A 94 -0.43 -7.06 1.88
N ARG A 95 -0.55 -5.75 1.70
CA ARG A 95 -0.36 -5.10 0.39
C ARG A 95 1.06 -5.30 -0.16
N LEU A 96 2.06 -5.30 0.71
CA LEU A 96 3.46 -5.50 0.33
C LEU A 96 3.82 -6.98 0.15
N ALA A 97 3.18 -7.87 0.90
CA ALA A 97 3.40 -9.31 0.85
C ALA A 97 2.07 -10.10 0.83
N PRO A 98 1.32 -10.07 -0.28
CA PRO A 98 -0.05 -10.62 -0.34
C PRO A 98 -0.12 -12.14 -0.15
N ARG A 99 1.01 -12.82 -0.35
CA ARG A 99 1.14 -14.28 -0.25
C ARG A 99 1.63 -14.77 1.12
N ASP A 100 2.04 -13.87 2.00
CA ASP A 100 2.52 -14.21 3.34
C ASP A 100 1.42 -14.82 4.21
N ALA A 101 1.70 -15.99 4.79
CA ALA A 101 0.72 -16.74 5.58
C ALA A 101 0.52 -16.13 6.98
N ASP A 102 1.60 -15.66 7.60
CA ASP A 102 1.59 -15.13 8.96
C ASP A 102 0.84 -13.80 9.01
N ILE A 103 1.07 -12.93 8.01
CA ILE A 103 0.33 -11.68 7.86
C ILE A 103 -1.18 -11.95 7.73
N ARG A 104 -1.58 -12.90 6.87
CA ARG A 104 -3.00 -13.24 6.69
C ARG A 104 -3.63 -13.79 7.96
N GLN A 105 -2.92 -14.66 8.68
CA GLN A 105 -3.41 -15.26 9.91
C GLN A 105 -3.60 -14.21 11.01
N ASN A 106 -2.61 -13.35 11.23
CA ASN A 106 -2.70 -12.29 12.24
C ASN A 106 -3.76 -11.26 11.86
N LEU A 107 -3.87 -10.90 10.57
CA LEU A 107 -4.93 -10.03 10.09
C LEU A 107 -6.32 -10.63 10.37
N ALA A 108 -6.53 -11.91 10.05
CA ALA A 108 -7.79 -12.59 10.30
C ALA A 108 -8.13 -12.63 11.80
N PHE A 109 -7.13 -12.87 12.65
CA PHE A 109 -7.29 -12.85 14.10
C PHE A 109 -7.69 -11.46 14.63
N VAL A 110 -7.02 -10.39 14.19
CA VAL A 110 -7.38 -9.02 14.59
C VAL A 110 -8.77 -8.62 14.07
N ARG A 111 -9.14 -9.02 12.85
CA ARG A 111 -10.50 -8.78 12.30
C ARG A 111 -11.60 -9.38 13.18
N GLN A 112 -11.37 -10.57 13.72
CA GLN A 112 -12.30 -11.18 14.68
C GLN A 112 -12.37 -10.39 15.98
N ALA A 113 -11.24 -9.91 16.49
CA ALA A 113 -11.19 -9.10 17.72
C ALA A 113 -11.97 -7.79 17.60
N VAL A 114 -11.88 -7.09 16.45
CA VAL A 114 -12.64 -5.85 16.18
C VAL A 114 -14.06 -6.10 15.68
N LYS A 115 -14.49 -7.37 15.58
CA LYS A 115 -15.81 -7.79 15.07
C LYS A 115 -16.14 -7.17 13.71
N GLU A 116 -15.16 -7.12 12.81
CA GLU A 116 -15.40 -6.65 11.44
C GLU A 116 -16.50 -7.52 10.80
N PRO A 117 -17.48 -6.93 10.10
CA PRO A 117 -18.51 -7.70 9.41
C PRO A 117 -17.86 -8.71 8.46
N VAL A 118 -18.25 -9.98 8.60
CA VAL A 118 -17.78 -11.02 7.69
C VAL A 118 -18.23 -10.65 6.28
N PRO A 119 -17.33 -10.63 5.28
CA PRO A 119 -17.71 -10.35 3.90
C PRO A 119 -18.81 -11.30 3.47
N SER A 120 -19.83 -10.78 2.79
CA SER A 120 -20.90 -11.62 2.25
C SER A 120 -20.35 -12.62 1.24
N PHE A 121 -21.09 -13.69 0.94
CA PHE A 121 -20.70 -14.62 -0.12
C PHE A 121 -20.45 -13.89 -1.45
N ALA A 122 -21.28 -12.89 -1.77
CA ALA A 122 -21.09 -12.06 -2.96
C ALA A 122 -19.75 -11.31 -2.91
N ASP A 123 -19.39 -10.71 -1.77
CA ASP A 123 -18.10 -10.02 -1.62
C ASP A 123 -16.91 -10.98 -1.74
N GLN A 124 -17.04 -12.20 -1.21
CA GLN A 124 -16.01 -13.24 -1.32
C GLN A 124 -15.83 -13.69 -2.78
N VAL A 125 -16.92 -13.86 -3.53
CA VAL A 125 -16.86 -14.19 -4.96
C VAL A 125 -16.25 -13.04 -5.75
N ILE A 126 -16.71 -11.80 -5.53
CA ILE A 126 -16.19 -10.62 -6.25
C ILE A 126 -14.71 -10.43 -5.97
N SER A 127 -14.29 -10.48 -4.70
CA SER A 127 -12.88 -10.37 -4.33
C SER A 127 -12.04 -11.53 -4.86
N GLY A 128 -12.57 -12.76 -4.86
CA GLY A 128 -11.93 -13.92 -5.46
C GLY A 128 -11.70 -13.74 -6.97
N VAL A 129 -12.74 -13.34 -7.70
CA VAL A 129 -12.67 -13.06 -9.15
C VAL A 129 -11.70 -11.91 -9.45
N ASN A 130 -11.77 -10.82 -8.67
CA ASN A 130 -10.84 -9.71 -8.80
C ASN A 130 -9.40 -10.10 -8.44
N GLY A 131 -9.20 -11.11 -7.60
CA GLY A 131 -7.88 -11.63 -7.24
C GLY A 131 -7.24 -12.53 -8.29
N LEU A 132 -8.01 -13.04 -9.28
CA LEU A 132 -7.49 -14.00 -10.28
C LEU A 132 -6.40 -13.39 -11.17
N ILE A 133 -6.56 -12.13 -11.56
CA ILE A 133 -5.64 -11.43 -12.46
C ILE A 133 -5.33 -10.05 -11.87
N SER A 134 -4.05 -9.71 -11.72
CA SER A 134 -3.62 -8.37 -11.28
C SER A 134 -3.91 -7.31 -12.33
N LEU A 135 -3.99 -6.04 -11.94
CA LEU A 135 -4.20 -4.92 -12.87
C LEU A 135 -3.17 -4.95 -14.01
N ASN A 136 -1.90 -5.16 -13.69
CA ASN A 136 -0.83 -5.27 -14.69
C ASN A 136 -1.03 -6.47 -15.63
N GLY A 137 -1.44 -7.62 -15.09
CA GLY A 137 -1.73 -8.82 -15.90
C GLY A 137 -2.89 -8.59 -16.86
N LEU A 138 -3.95 -7.92 -16.41
CA LEU A 138 -5.11 -7.59 -17.24
C LEU A 138 -4.74 -6.57 -18.32
N THR A 139 -3.93 -5.56 -17.98
CA THR A 139 -3.39 -4.60 -18.96
C THR A 139 -2.59 -5.30 -20.05
N LEU A 140 -1.68 -6.20 -19.69
CA LEU A 140 -0.91 -6.99 -20.66
C LEU A 140 -1.81 -7.86 -21.55
N LEU A 141 -2.83 -8.47 -20.97
CA LEU A 141 -3.81 -9.28 -21.71
C LEU A 141 -4.59 -8.42 -22.73
N CYS A 142 -5.03 -7.24 -22.33
CA CYS A 142 -5.67 -6.27 -23.23
C CYS A 142 -4.71 -5.83 -24.36
N SER A 143 -3.45 -5.53 -24.04
CA SER A 143 -2.44 -5.18 -25.04
C SER A 143 -2.19 -6.33 -26.04
N PHE A 144 -2.18 -7.57 -25.57
CA PHE A 144 -2.03 -8.76 -26.42
C PHE A 144 -3.19 -8.87 -27.43
N PHE A 145 -4.44 -8.78 -26.98
CA PHE A 145 -5.59 -8.83 -27.88
C PHE A 145 -5.63 -7.64 -28.86
N TYR A 146 -5.19 -6.46 -28.43
CA TYR A 146 -5.07 -5.29 -29.29
C TYR A 146 -4.07 -5.51 -30.44
N VAL A 147 -2.89 -6.07 -30.15
CA VAL A 147 -1.89 -6.41 -31.17
C VAL A 147 -2.41 -7.49 -32.13
N LEU A 148 -3.08 -8.52 -31.61
CA LEU A 148 -3.71 -9.55 -32.45
C LEU A 148 -4.77 -8.98 -33.38
N LEU A 149 -5.58 -8.02 -32.90
CA LEU A 149 -6.58 -7.34 -33.70
C LEU A 149 -5.94 -6.56 -34.86
N ILE A 150 -4.86 -5.80 -34.59
CA ILE A 150 -4.13 -5.08 -35.65
C ILE A 150 -3.56 -6.06 -36.69
N ALA A 151 -2.89 -7.12 -36.24
CA ALA A 151 -2.31 -8.13 -37.13
C ALA A 151 -3.40 -8.83 -37.98
N GLY A 152 -4.55 -9.13 -37.37
CA GLY A 152 -5.72 -9.71 -38.01
C GLY A 152 -6.32 -8.77 -39.08
N ILE A 153 -6.45 -7.48 -38.78
CA ILE A 153 -6.93 -6.46 -39.72
C ILE A 153 -5.97 -6.35 -40.91
N VAL A 154 -4.66 -6.22 -40.64
CA VAL A 154 -3.63 -6.15 -41.69
C VAL A 154 -3.72 -7.37 -42.61
N THR A 155 -3.78 -8.57 -42.03
CA THR A 155 -3.90 -9.82 -42.81
C THR A 155 -5.20 -9.89 -43.61
N TYR A 156 -6.31 -9.41 -43.06
CA TYR A 156 -7.59 -9.30 -43.75
C TYR A 156 -7.49 -8.35 -44.96
N LEU A 157 -6.80 -7.23 -44.87
CA LEU A 157 -6.63 -6.30 -46.00
C LEU A 157 -5.92 -6.94 -47.20
N PHE A 158 -4.99 -7.87 -46.96
CA PHE A 158 -4.29 -8.60 -48.03
C PHE A 158 -5.08 -9.80 -48.57
N ARG A 159 -5.74 -10.58 -47.71
CA ARG A 159 -6.40 -11.85 -48.11
C ARG A 159 -7.91 -11.73 -48.36
N ARG A 160 -8.56 -10.66 -47.89
CA ARG A 160 -10.01 -10.36 -48.01
C ARG A 160 -10.92 -11.56 -47.73
N SER A 161 -10.58 -12.39 -46.76
CA SER A 161 -11.35 -13.59 -46.40
C SER A 161 -12.42 -13.27 -45.36
N GLN A 162 -13.65 -13.71 -45.60
CA GLN A 162 -14.78 -13.59 -44.67
C GLN A 162 -14.54 -14.30 -43.31
N TRP A 163 -13.74 -15.37 -43.29
CA TRP A 163 -13.34 -16.02 -42.05
C TRP A 163 -12.41 -15.15 -41.21
N LEU A 164 -11.51 -14.39 -41.85
CA LEU A 164 -10.65 -13.43 -41.14
C LEU A 164 -11.46 -12.27 -40.60
N LEU A 165 -12.49 -11.81 -41.33
CA LEU A 165 -13.42 -10.79 -40.82
C LEU A 165 -14.15 -11.30 -39.57
N ALA A 166 -14.73 -12.50 -39.63
CA ALA A 166 -15.40 -13.12 -38.48
C ALA A 166 -14.46 -13.30 -37.29
N ALA A 167 -13.21 -13.73 -37.52
CA ALA A 167 -12.19 -13.86 -36.48
C ALA A 167 -11.84 -12.51 -35.83
N ASN A 168 -11.70 -11.43 -36.62
CA ASN A 168 -11.45 -10.09 -36.08
C ASN A 168 -12.65 -9.54 -35.30
N ILE A 169 -13.88 -9.82 -35.72
CA ILE A 169 -15.08 -9.47 -34.95
C ILE A 169 -15.06 -10.19 -33.60
N CYS A 170 -14.76 -11.50 -33.58
CA CYS A 170 -14.63 -12.26 -32.34
C CYS A 170 -13.52 -11.69 -31.43
N LEU A 171 -12.33 -11.40 -31.99
CA LEU A 171 -11.23 -10.77 -31.25
C LEU A 171 -11.62 -9.40 -30.68
N LEU A 172 -12.37 -8.58 -31.43
CA LEU A 172 -12.86 -7.29 -30.95
C LEU A 172 -13.83 -7.47 -29.78
N LEU A 173 -14.78 -8.40 -29.86
CA LEU A 173 -15.71 -8.67 -28.75
C LEU A 173 -14.97 -9.12 -27.48
N VAL A 174 -13.96 -9.98 -27.64
CA VAL A 174 -13.09 -10.41 -26.53
C VAL A 174 -12.29 -9.24 -25.96
N ALA A 175 -11.70 -8.40 -26.81
CA ALA A 175 -10.96 -7.21 -26.39
C ALA A 175 -11.86 -6.21 -25.66
N LEU A 176 -13.10 -6.00 -26.11
CA LEU A 176 -14.08 -5.14 -25.45
C LEU A 176 -14.50 -5.69 -24.08
N LEU A 177 -14.66 -7.01 -23.96
CA LEU A 177 -14.97 -7.66 -22.69
C LEU A 177 -13.84 -7.45 -21.67
N PHE A 178 -12.59 -7.75 -22.04
CA PHE A 178 -11.44 -7.53 -21.16
C PHE A 178 -11.16 -6.05 -20.90
N GLY A 179 -11.38 -5.18 -21.89
CA GLY A 179 -11.27 -3.74 -21.74
C GLY A 179 -12.31 -3.17 -20.76
N GLY A 180 -13.56 -3.64 -20.84
CA GLY A 180 -14.60 -3.29 -19.88
C GLY A 180 -14.25 -3.74 -18.47
N TRP A 181 -13.73 -4.97 -18.31
CA TRP A 181 -13.26 -5.45 -17.02
C TRP A 181 -12.08 -4.63 -16.48
N LEU A 182 -11.13 -4.25 -17.35
CA LEU A 182 -10.00 -3.39 -16.97
C LEU A 182 -10.48 -2.04 -16.46
N LEU A 183 -11.45 -1.41 -17.13
CA LEU A 183 -12.01 -0.12 -16.69
C LEU A 183 -12.66 -0.23 -15.31
N LEU A 184 -13.47 -1.27 -15.08
CA LEU A 184 -14.08 -1.51 -13.78
C LEU A 184 -13.04 -1.77 -12.69
N LYS A 185 -11.95 -2.47 -13.03
CA LYS A 185 -10.86 -2.78 -12.09
C LYS A 185 -10.02 -1.53 -11.77
N VAL A 186 -9.71 -0.71 -12.77
CA VAL A 186 -9.01 0.57 -12.60
C VAL A 186 -9.85 1.50 -11.73
N ASP A 187 -11.15 1.62 -11.97
CA ASP A 187 -12.02 2.46 -11.14
C ASP A 187 -12.03 1.99 -9.67
N GLN A 188 -12.13 0.67 -9.45
CA GLN A 188 -12.08 0.10 -8.10
C GLN A 188 -10.75 0.34 -7.39
N GLU A 189 -9.61 0.19 -8.08
CA GLU A 189 -8.28 0.32 -7.49
C GLU A 189 -7.78 1.78 -7.41
N ALA A 190 -8.11 2.63 -8.38
CA ALA A 190 -7.61 4.00 -8.47
C ALA A 190 -8.48 5.03 -7.73
N ALA A 191 -9.78 4.79 -7.56
CA ALA A 191 -10.71 5.78 -6.99
C ALA A 191 -10.94 5.62 -5.47
N THR A 192 -10.51 4.52 -4.86
CA THR A 192 -10.92 4.21 -3.47
C THR A 192 -9.77 4.36 -2.48
N ARG A 193 -9.70 5.52 -1.81
CA ARG A 193 -8.88 5.69 -0.61
C ARG A 193 -9.57 4.98 0.55
N TRP A 194 -9.00 3.88 1.01
CA TRP A 194 -9.55 3.12 2.13
C TRP A 194 -8.94 3.60 3.45
N ALA A 195 -9.78 3.69 4.48
CA ALA A 195 -9.34 3.94 5.85
C ALA A 195 -10.01 2.97 6.82
N ILE A 196 -9.49 2.90 8.03
CA ILE A 196 -10.01 2.08 9.12
C ILE A 196 -10.22 2.97 10.33
N VAL A 197 -11.31 2.76 11.05
CA VAL A 197 -11.55 3.39 12.35
C VAL A 197 -10.59 2.79 13.38
N VAL A 198 -9.60 3.56 13.82
CA VAL A 198 -8.52 3.09 14.71
C VAL A 198 -8.77 3.37 16.19
N ALA A 199 -9.77 4.20 16.50
CA ALA A 199 -10.22 4.47 17.86
C ALA A 199 -11.75 4.58 17.82
N GLY A 200 -12.45 3.88 18.71
CA GLY A 200 -13.91 3.76 18.64
C GLY A 200 -14.66 3.89 19.98
N PRO A 201 -15.99 4.06 19.93
CA PRO A 201 -16.79 4.27 18.71
C PRO A 201 -16.63 5.70 18.15
N ALA A 202 -16.40 5.82 16.85
CA ALA A 202 -16.23 7.11 16.18
C ALA A 202 -17.59 7.70 15.78
N GLU A 203 -17.85 8.94 16.19
CA GLU A 203 -19.09 9.65 15.85
C GLU A 203 -19.03 10.17 14.42
N VAL A 204 -19.99 9.76 13.59
CA VAL A 204 -20.13 10.24 12.22
C VAL A 204 -21.24 11.27 12.15
N ARG A 205 -20.89 12.45 11.66
CA ARG A 205 -21.75 13.64 11.64
C ARG A 205 -22.21 13.96 10.22
N ASN A 206 -23.34 14.68 10.12
CA ASN A 206 -23.91 15.07 8.83
C ASN A 206 -23.11 16.16 8.09
N GLY A 207 -22.21 16.85 8.80
CA GLY A 207 -21.36 17.91 8.25
C GLY A 207 -20.01 17.97 8.97
N PRO A 208 -19.02 18.67 8.39
CA PRO A 208 -17.72 18.89 9.01
C PRO A 208 -17.89 19.89 10.16
N GLY A 209 -17.64 19.45 11.40
CA GLY A 209 -17.73 20.29 12.60
C GLY A 209 -18.54 19.65 13.72
N SER A 210 -18.16 19.93 14.96
CA SER A 210 -18.78 19.39 16.18
C SER A 210 -20.20 19.91 16.44
N GLU A 211 -20.59 20.99 15.77
CA GLU A 211 -21.94 21.56 15.80
C GLU A 211 -22.95 20.75 15.00
N ASN A 212 -22.49 19.93 14.04
CA ASN A 212 -23.38 19.12 13.22
C ASN A 212 -23.90 17.91 13.99
N SER A 213 -25.16 17.53 13.72
CA SER A 213 -25.78 16.37 14.37
C SER A 213 -25.05 15.07 14.03
N ILE A 214 -24.97 14.19 15.02
CA ILE A 214 -24.47 12.83 14.87
C ILE A 214 -25.52 12.05 14.08
N GLY A 215 -25.10 11.50 12.94
CA GLY A 215 -25.95 10.63 12.12
C GLY A 215 -25.90 9.19 12.60
N PHE A 216 -24.69 8.67 12.85
CA PHE A 216 -24.47 7.30 13.34
C PHE A 216 -23.08 7.17 13.97
N THR A 217 -22.79 6.03 14.59
CA THR A 217 -21.47 5.73 15.17
C THR A 217 -20.84 4.53 14.47
N LEU A 218 -19.51 4.54 14.37
CA LEU A 218 -18.73 3.46 13.78
C LEU A 218 -17.92 2.74 14.85
N PRO A 219 -17.97 1.41 14.91
CA PRO A 219 -17.09 0.64 15.78
C PRO A 219 -15.64 0.71 15.31
N GLU A 220 -14.71 0.49 16.23
CA GLU A 220 -13.30 0.30 15.92
C GLU A 220 -13.11 -0.86 14.92
N GLY A 221 -12.14 -0.74 14.03
CA GLY A 221 -11.86 -1.71 12.98
C GLY A 221 -12.77 -1.61 11.75
N ARG A 222 -13.80 -0.75 11.75
CA ARG A 222 -14.65 -0.58 10.58
C ARG A 222 -13.85 0.00 9.41
N LYS A 223 -13.85 -0.73 8.29
CA LYS A 223 -13.30 -0.27 7.02
C LYS A 223 -14.27 0.69 6.30
N ILE A 224 -13.75 1.83 5.87
CA ILE A 224 -14.50 2.94 5.27
C ILE A 224 -13.79 3.49 4.03
N VAL A 225 -14.54 4.15 3.16
CA VAL A 225 -13.98 4.88 2.01
C VAL A 225 -13.84 6.36 2.38
N VAL A 226 -12.68 6.94 2.10
CA VAL A 226 -12.42 8.38 2.21
C VAL A 226 -12.88 9.07 0.93
N LEU A 227 -13.82 10.00 1.06
CA LEU A 227 -14.42 10.76 -0.05
C LEU A 227 -13.79 12.16 -0.21
N GLY A 228 -13.24 12.70 0.87
CA GLY A 228 -12.63 14.03 0.88
C GLY A 228 -12.18 14.44 2.28
N GLU A 229 -11.46 15.53 2.36
CA GLU A 229 -10.92 16.08 3.62
C GLU A 229 -11.25 17.58 3.67
N LYS A 230 -11.62 18.07 4.84
CA LYS A 230 -11.83 19.48 5.13
C LYS A 230 -11.38 19.75 6.57
N ASP A 231 -10.31 20.54 6.71
CA ASP A 231 -9.69 20.85 8.00
C ASP A 231 -9.36 19.54 8.78
N ASP A 232 -9.83 19.40 10.02
CA ASP A 232 -9.64 18.18 10.83
C ASP A 232 -10.70 17.08 10.58
N TRP A 233 -11.56 17.26 9.57
CA TRP A 233 -12.69 16.37 9.28
C TRP A 233 -12.49 15.64 7.95
N ILE A 234 -12.83 14.35 7.95
CA ILE A 234 -12.75 13.50 6.77
C ILE A 234 -14.16 13.06 6.40
N ALA A 235 -14.55 13.35 5.15
CA ALA A 235 -15.76 12.85 4.55
C ALA A 235 -15.58 11.36 4.23
N ILE A 236 -16.48 10.54 4.72
CA ILE A 236 -16.40 9.09 4.61
C ILE A 236 -17.68 8.51 3.98
N GLY A 237 -17.54 7.33 3.40
CA GLY A 237 -18.63 6.55 2.82
C GLY A 237 -18.56 5.08 3.19
N LEU A 238 -19.71 4.49 3.47
CA LEU A 238 -19.90 3.06 3.72
C LEU A 238 -20.52 2.43 2.47
N LYS A 239 -19.69 1.83 1.62
CA LYS A 239 -20.13 1.30 0.31
C LYS A 239 -21.24 0.25 0.44
N ALA A 240 -21.19 -0.58 1.48
CA ALA A 240 -22.18 -1.63 1.73
C ALA A 240 -23.54 -1.09 2.20
N GLU A 241 -23.56 0.00 2.98
CA GLU A 241 -24.78 0.56 3.57
C GLU A 241 -25.31 1.78 2.81
N GLY A 242 -24.55 2.32 1.86
CA GLY A 242 -24.90 3.55 1.12
C GLY A 242 -24.84 4.82 1.97
N LEU A 243 -24.33 4.74 3.20
CA LEU A 243 -24.25 5.86 4.14
C LEU A 243 -23.02 6.73 3.88
N LYS A 244 -23.15 8.02 4.17
CA LYS A 244 -22.06 9.02 4.09
C LYS A 244 -22.11 9.94 5.30
N GLY A 245 -20.98 10.51 5.65
CA GLY A 245 -20.89 11.50 6.72
C GLY A 245 -19.45 11.96 6.95
N TRP A 246 -19.22 12.64 8.07
CA TRP A 246 -17.93 13.24 8.43
C TRP A 246 -17.46 12.71 9.77
N VAL A 247 -16.17 12.40 9.86
CA VAL A 247 -15.53 11.92 11.09
C VAL A 247 -14.24 12.70 11.33
N GLU A 248 -13.86 12.94 12.58
CA GLU A 248 -12.59 13.58 12.89
C GLU A 248 -11.41 12.69 12.50
N LYS A 249 -10.36 13.30 11.94
CA LYS A 249 -9.15 12.63 11.45
C LYS A 249 -8.48 11.73 12.49
N LYS A 250 -8.53 12.09 13.78
CA LYS A 250 -7.93 11.32 14.88
C LYS A 250 -8.50 9.90 15.04
N TYR A 251 -9.73 9.66 14.58
CA TYR A 251 -10.40 8.37 14.71
C TYR A 251 -10.09 7.41 13.57
N ILE A 252 -9.49 7.87 12.47
CA ILE A 252 -9.30 7.06 11.28
C ILE A 252 -7.86 7.09 10.80
N GLU A 253 -7.42 5.98 10.21
CA GLU A 253 -6.10 5.91 9.58
C GLU A 253 -6.23 5.24 8.21
N GLU A 254 -5.64 5.87 7.18
CA GLU A 254 -5.65 5.36 5.82
C GLU A 254 -4.74 4.15 5.67
N ILE A 255 -5.19 3.16 4.90
CA ILE A 255 -4.44 1.95 4.58
C ILE A 255 -3.88 2.01 3.19
#